data_AF-A0A662KNA1-F1
#
_entry.id   AF-A0A662KNA1-F1
#
_cell.length_a   1.000
_cell.length_b   1.000
_cell.length_c   1.000
_cell.angle_alpha   90.00
_cell.angle_beta   90.00
_cell.angle_gamma   90.00
#
_symmetry.space_group_name_H-M   'P 1'
#
loop_
_entity.id
_entity.type
_entity.pdbx_description
1 polymer ?
#
loop_
_entity_poly.entity_id
_entity_poly.type
_entity_poly.pdbx_seq_one_letter_code
_entity_poly.pdbx_strand_id
1 'polypeptide(L)'
;MGLLERLEKNIEKLERKIEKNKQKIEELRRKYEEKKMTKAEFLKKKRKYEDRIHGLNARIRILRGGIAREKREMEEKKKKEEK
;
A
#
# COMPACT_ATOMS: atom_id res chain seq x y z
N MET A 1 14.67 10.61 13.79
CA MET A 1 13.69 10.34 12.73
C MET A 1 12.31 10.69 13.26
N GLY A 2 11.75 11.78 12.74
CA GLY A 2 10.47 12.35 13.18
C GLY A 2 9.27 11.45 12.85
N LEU A 3 8.11 11.73 13.46
CA LEU A 3 6.90 10.93 13.27
C LEU A 3 6.47 10.89 11.78
N LEU A 4 6.52 12.04 11.10
CA LEU A 4 6.24 12.12 9.66
C LEU A 4 7.15 11.22 8.83
N GLU A 5 8.47 11.30 9.02
CA GLU A 5 9.43 10.47 8.29
C GLU A 5 9.19 8.97 8.53
N ARG A 6 8.78 8.58 9.75
CA ARG A 6 8.43 7.18 10.06
C ARG A 6 7.18 6.74 9.31
N LEU A 7 6.16 7.59 9.24
CA LEU A 7 4.92 7.30 8.51
C LEU A 7 5.17 7.19 7.01
N GLU A 8 5.98 8.09 6.44
CA GLU A 8 6.37 8.07 5.02
C GLU A 8 7.16 6.80 4.67
N LYS A 9 8.18 6.44 5.47
CA LYS A 9 8.92 5.18 5.28
C LYS A 9 8.02 3.94 5.38
N ASN A 10 7.01 3.97 6.26
CA ASN A 10 6.06 2.86 6.37
C ASN A 10 5.17 2.76 5.14
N ILE A 11 4.71 3.88 4.58
CA ILE A 11 3.97 3.91 3.32
C ILE A 11 4.83 3.33 2.20
N GLU A 12 6.07 3.77 2.06
CA GLU A 12 6.99 3.28 1.01
C GLU A 12 7.19 1.76 1.10
N LYS A 13 7.38 1.23 2.31
CA LYS A 13 7.48 -0.23 2.53
C LYS A 13 6.21 -0.97 2.10
N LEU A 14 5.04 -0.39 2.35
CA LEU A 14 3.76 -1.00 1.95
C LEU A 14 3.56 -0.92 0.42
N GLU A 15 3.95 0.19 -0.21
CA GLU A 15 3.92 0.36 -1.67
C GLU A 15 4.82 -0.65 -2.37
N ARG A 16 6.06 -0.84 -1.89
CA ARG A 16 6.96 -1.91 -2.38
C ARG A 16 6.35 -3.31 -2.23
N LYS A 17 5.60 -3.57 -1.15
CA LYS A 17 4.89 -4.85 -0.97
C LYS A 17 3.73 -4.99 -1.96
N ILE A 18 2.99 -3.93 -2.24
CA ILE A 18 1.93 -3.93 -3.26
C ILE A 18 2.53 -4.28 -4.62
N GLU A 19 3.64 -3.66 -4.99
CA GLU A 19 4.30 -3.89 -6.27
C GLU A 19 4.71 -5.35 -6.44
N LYS A 20 5.31 -5.95 -5.41
CA LYS A 20 5.63 -7.39 -5.41
C LYS A 20 4.39 -8.27 -5.59
N ASN A 21 3.25 -7.93 -4.97
CA ASN A 21 2.02 -8.69 -5.15
C ASN A 21 1.45 -8.52 -6.57
N LYS A 22 1.55 -7.33 -7.17
CA LYS A 22 1.17 -7.09 -8.57
C LYS A 22 2.02 -7.91 -9.54
N GLN A 23 3.33 -7.92 -9.35
CA GLN A 23 4.26 -8.76 -10.13
C GLN A 23 3.89 -10.24 -10.03
N LYS A 24 3.51 -10.73 -8.84
CA LYS A 24 3.01 -12.11 -8.67
C LYS A 24 1.72 -12.38 -9.43
N ILE A 25 0.80 -11.42 -9.51
CA ILE A 25 -0.40 -11.56 -10.36
C ILE A 25 -0.01 -11.64 -11.84
N GLU A 26 0.95 -10.84 -12.28
CA GLU A 26 1.43 -10.86 -13.65
C GLU A 26 2.13 -12.19 -14.01
N GLU A 27 2.99 -12.71 -13.13
CA GLU A 27 3.58 -14.05 -13.27
C GLU A 27 2.51 -15.14 -13.39
N LEU A 28 1.46 -15.08 -12.57
CA LEU A 28 0.35 -16.02 -12.63
C LEU A 28 -0.42 -15.91 -13.95
N ARG A 29 -0.59 -14.69 -14.45
CA ARG A 29 -1.25 -14.43 -15.73
C ARG A 29 -0.45 -15.05 -16.88
N ARG A 30 0.87 -14.86 -16.92
CA ARG A 30 1.75 -15.49 -17.92
C ARG A 30 1.66 -17.01 -17.87
N LYS A 31 1.69 -17.62 -16.67
CA LYS A 31 1.53 -19.09 -16.52
C LYS A 31 0.19 -19.60 -17.03
N TYR A 32 -0.88 -18.82 -16.86
CA TYR A 32 -2.20 -19.14 -17.40
C TYR A 32 -2.22 -19.03 -18.94
N GLU A 33 -1.65 -17.96 -19.50
CA GLU A 33 -1.53 -17.74 -20.95
C GLU A 33 -0.68 -18.84 -21.62
N GLU A 34 0.39 -19.30 -20.96
CA GLU A 34 1.22 -20.44 -21.35
C GLU A 34 0.54 -21.82 -21.15
N LYS A 35 -0.73 -21.85 -20.71
CA LYS A 35 -1.51 -23.08 -20.41
C LYS A 35 -0.86 -23.99 -19.35
N LYS A 36 0.05 -23.47 -18.53
CA LYS A 36 0.69 -24.17 -17.40
C LYS A 36 -0.18 -24.17 -16.13
N MET A 37 -1.36 -23.58 -16.19
CA MET A 37 -2.30 -23.45 -15.08
C MET A 37 -3.73 -23.39 -15.59
N THR A 38 -4.68 -23.95 -14.84
CA THR A 38 -6.10 -23.85 -15.18
C THR A 38 -6.66 -22.46 -14.85
N LYS A 39 -7.75 -22.07 -15.51
CA LYS A 39 -8.46 -20.80 -15.23
C LYS A 39 -8.90 -20.70 -13.77
N ALA A 40 -9.40 -21.81 -13.21
CA ALA A 40 -9.88 -21.86 -11.82
C ALA A 40 -8.74 -21.60 -10.82
N GLU A 41 -7.58 -22.25 -11.01
CA GLU A 41 -6.40 -22.02 -10.17
C GLU A 41 -5.86 -20.60 -10.30
N PHE A 42 -5.83 -20.07 -11.52
CA PHE A 42 -5.41 -18.69 -11.78
C PHE A 42 -6.30 -17.71 -11.02
N LEU A 43 -7.62 -17.81 -11.15
CA LEU A 43 -8.57 -16.92 -10.48
C LEU A 43 -8.47 -17.01 -8.95
N LYS A 44 -8.36 -18.24 -8.40
CA LYS A 44 -8.19 -18.45 -6.96
C LYS A 44 -6.92 -17.78 -6.43
N LYS A 45 -5.79 -17.97 -7.12
CA LYS A 45 -4.51 -17.37 -6.71
C LYS A 45 -4.50 -15.86 -6.91
N LYS A 46 -5.02 -15.37 -8.04
CA LYS A 46 -5.17 -13.94 -8.35
C LYS A 46 -5.95 -13.23 -7.25
N ARG A 47 -7.14 -13.74 -6.88
CA ARG A 47 -7.98 -13.15 -5.84
C ARG A 47 -7.26 -13.02 -4.50
N LYS A 48 -6.50 -14.04 -4.09
CA LYS A 48 -5.69 -13.99 -2.86
C LYS A 48 -4.67 -12.84 -2.86
N TYR A 49 -4.04 -12.57 -4.00
CA TYR A 49 -3.09 -11.45 -4.12
C TYR A 49 -3.80 -10.11 -4.22
N GLU A 50 -4.95 -10.03 -4.88
CA GLU A 50 -5.80 -8.83 -4.93
C GLU A 50 -6.30 -8.45 -3.53
N ASP A 51 -6.81 -9.41 -2.75
CA ASP A 51 -7.26 -9.17 -1.36
C ASP A 51 -6.12 -8.62 -0.49
N ARG A 52 -4.90 -9.14 -0.67
CA ARG A 52 -3.70 -8.61 0.00
C ARG A 52 -3.39 -7.18 -0.42
N ILE A 53 -3.47 -6.87 -1.71
CA ILE A 53 -3.28 -5.50 -2.23
C ILE A 53 -4.34 -4.56 -1.64
N HIS A 54 -5.61 -4.97 -1.60
CA HIS A 54 -6.69 -4.19 -1.01
C HIS A 54 -6.42 -3.88 0.48
N GLY A 55 -6.00 -4.87 1.26
CA GLY A 55 -5.62 -4.67 2.66
C GLY A 55 -4.42 -3.72 2.84
N LEU A 56 -3.40 -3.82 1.99
CA LEU A 56 -2.25 -2.92 2.01
C LEU A 56 -2.65 -1.48 1.64
N ASN A 57 -3.49 -1.30 0.62
CA ASN A 57 -4.02 0.00 0.21
C ASN A 57 -4.83 0.67 1.33
N ALA A 58 -5.67 -0.09 2.03
CA ALA A 58 -6.42 0.41 3.18
C ALA A 58 -5.48 0.92 4.28
N ARG A 59 -4.41 0.18 4.59
CA ARG A 59 -3.39 0.61 5.56
C ARG A 59 -2.67 1.89 5.13
N ILE A 60 -2.29 1.99 3.86
CA ILE A 60 -1.68 3.23 3.32
C ILE A 60 -2.62 4.41 3.48
N ARG A 61 -3.92 4.24 3.19
CA ARG A 61 -4.92 5.31 3.36
C ARG A 61 -4.98 5.81 4.81
N ILE A 62 -4.97 4.89 5.78
CA ILE A 62 -4.95 5.24 7.21
C ILE A 62 -3.67 6.03 7.57
N LEU A 63 -2.50 5.58 7.11
CA LEU A 63 -1.23 6.25 7.36
C LEU A 63 -1.17 7.64 6.74
N ARG A 64 -1.67 7.80 5.50
CA ARG A 64 -1.79 9.12 4.84
C ARG A 64 -2.71 10.06 5.61
N GLY A 65 -3.81 9.54 6.19
CA GLY A 65 -4.66 10.30 7.10
C GLY A 65 -3.94 10.74 8.37
N GLY A 66 -3.08 9.88 8.94
CA GLY A 66 -2.22 10.23 10.07
C GLY A 66 -1.24 11.36 9.74
N ILE A 67 -0.57 11.30 8.58
CA ILE A 67 0.32 12.37 8.09
C ILE A 67 -0.44 13.69 7.95
N ALA A 68 -1.64 13.67 7.38
CA ALA A 68 -2.43 14.88 7.18
C ALA A 68 -2.82 15.55 8.51
N ARG A 69 -3.17 14.77 9.53
CA ARG A 69 -3.45 15.29 10.88
C ARG A 69 -2.20 15.89 11.52
N GLU A 70 -1.08 15.18 11.47
CA GLU A 70 0.19 15.64 12.04
C GLU A 70 0.65 16.97 11.41
N LYS A 71 0.51 17.10 10.08
CA LYS A 71 0.83 18.35 9.37
C LYS A 71 -0.04 19.51 9.84
N ARG A 72 -1.35 19.29 10.02
CA ARG A 72 -2.27 20.31 10.54
C ARG A 72 -1.91 20.75 11.95
N GLU A 73 -1.62 19.80 12.84
CA GLU A 73 -1.23 20.12 14.23
C GLU A 73 0.06 20.94 14.29
N MET A 74 1.05 20.64 13.45
CA MET A 74 2.27 21.45 13.37
C MET A 74 2.01 22.86 12.84
N GLU A 75 1.16 23.01 11.82
CA GLU A 75 0.77 24.34 11.30
C GLU A 75 0.02 25.15 12.35
N GLU A 76 -0.89 24.53 13.11
CA GLU A 76 -1.63 25.21 14.18
C GLU A 76 -0.70 25.66 15.32
N LYS A 77 0.29 24.85 15.70
CA LYS A 77 1.29 25.23 16.70
C LYS A 77 2.10 26.44 16.24
N LYS A 78 2.60 26.43 15.00
CA LYS A 78 3.34 27.57 14.43
C LYS A 78 2.51 28.86 14.46
N LYS A 79 1.24 28.80 14.05
CA LYS A 79 0.33 29.96 14.08
C LYS A 79 0.05 30.51 15.48
N LYS A 80 0.15 29.68 16.52
CA LYS A 80 0.01 30.09 17.93
C LYS A 80 1.29 30.70 18.48
N GLU A 81 2.45 30.28 17.98
CA GLU A 81 3.76 30.84 18.37
C GLU A 81 4.05 32.18 17.66
N GLU A 82 3.45 32.42 16.50
CA GLU A 82 3.55 33.68 15.74
C GLU A 82 2.54 34.76 16.19
N LYS A 83 1.64 34.45 17.13
CA LYS A 83 0.61 35.35 17.68
C LYS A 83 0.93 35.76 19.11
#